data_AF-A0A949XE39-F1
#
_entry.id   AF-A0A949XE39-F1
#
_cell.length_a   1.000
_cell.length_b   1.000
_cell.length_c   1.000
_cell.angle_alpha   90.00
_cell.angle_beta   90.00
_cell.angle_gamma   90.00
#
_symmetry.space_group_name_H-M   'P 1'
#
loop_
_entity.id
_entity.type
_entity.pdbx_description
1 polymer ?
#
loop_
_entity_poly.entity_id
_entity_poly.type
_entity_poly.pdbx_seq_one_letter_code
_entity_poly.pdbx_strand_id
1 'polypeptide(L)' 'MRYRLRHVTRFTYEQPAYESHNEVRLQPRDSIRQRTLGFRLETTPPAAVINYRDAFGNIVHA' A
#
# COMPACT_ATOMS: atom_id res chain seq x y z
N MET A 1 0.23 -22.98 -3.02
CA MET A 1 -0.82 -22.28 -3.82
C MET A 1 -0.31 -20.91 -4.22
N ARG A 2 -0.78 -20.35 -5.33
CA ARG A 2 -0.39 -19.01 -5.81
C ARG A 2 -1.64 -18.13 -5.89
N TYR A 3 -1.56 -16.96 -5.27
CA TYR A 3 -2.67 -16.00 -5.25
C TYR A 3 -2.30 -14.72 -5.98
N ARG A 4 -3.31 -14.05 -6.54
CA ARG A 4 -3.24 -12.68 -7.04
C ARG A 4 -4.32 -11.88 -6.32
N LEU A 5 -3.90 -10.89 -5.54
CA LEU A 5 -4.80 -10.06 -4.75
C LEU A 5 -4.90 -8.67 -5.37
N ARG A 6 -6.08 -8.06 -5.29
CA ARG A 6 -6.33 -6.66 -5.62
C ARG A 6 -7.11 -6.03 -4.47
N HIS A 7 -6.58 -4.92 -3.94
CA HIS A 7 -7.25 -4.11 -2.95
C HIS A 7 -7.41 -2.69 -3.50
N VAL A 8 -8.56 -2.05 -3.25
CA VAL A 8 -8.86 -0.69 -3.71
C VAL A 8 -9.41 0.09 -2.53
N THR A 9 -8.71 1.15 -2.15
CA THR A 9 -9.18 2.13 -1.17
C THR A 9 -9.62 3.38 -1.91
N ARG A 10 -10.83 3.87 -1.64
CA ARG A 10 -11.36 5.10 -2.23
C ARG A 10 -11.74 6.07 -1.13
N PHE A 11 -11.13 7.25 -1.16
CA PHE A 11 -11.52 8.37 -0.32
C PHE A 11 -12.52 9.23 -1.09
N THR A 12 -13.63 9.58 -0.44
CA THR A 12 -14.64 10.49 -0.98
C THR A 12 -14.79 11.63 0.01
N TYR A 13 -14.68 12.86 -0.48
CA TYR A 13 -14.78 14.06 0.33
C TYR A 13 -15.94 14.90 -0.19
N GLU A 14 -16.71 15.52 0.71
CA GLU A 14 -17.83 16.40 0.33
C GLU A 14 -17.35 17.72 -0.30
N GLN A 15 -16.12 18.12 0.01
CA GLN A 15 -15.44 19.31 -0.51
C GLN A 15 -13.99 18.95 -0.91
N PRO A 16 -13.31 19.76 -1.73
CA PRO A 16 -11.92 19.51 -2.10
C PRO A 16 -11.02 19.38 -0.87
N ALA A 17 -10.33 18.24 -0.76
CA ALA A 17 -9.34 18.00 0.27
C ALA A 17 -7.94 18.36 -0.24
N TYR A 18 -7.24 19.18 0.52
CA TYR A 18 -5.82 19.49 0.32
C TYR A 18 -5.01 18.77 1.41
N GLU A 19 -3.78 18.36 1.11
CA GLU A 19 -2.85 17.75 2.09
C GLU A 19 -3.30 16.38 2.65
N SER A 20 -3.96 15.56 1.85
CA SER A 20 -4.30 14.19 2.27
C SER A 20 -3.04 13.32 2.41
N HIS A 21 -2.58 13.12 3.65
CA HIS A 21 -1.48 12.20 3.97
C HIS A 21 -2.01 10.78 4.14
N ASN A 22 -1.49 9.84 3.36
CA ASN A 22 -1.95 8.46 3.35
C ASN A 22 -0.76 7.51 3.43
N GLU A 23 -0.87 6.48 4.26
CA GLU A 23 0.11 5.41 4.32
C GLU A 23 -0.53 4.06 4.02
N VAL A 24 0.10 3.28 3.15
CA VAL A 24 -0.39 1.98 2.71
C VAL A 24 0.52 0.87 3.26
N ARG A 25 -0.08 -0.15 3.87
CA ARG A 25 0.59 -1.35 4.42
C ARG A 25 0.02 -2.63 3.81
N LEU A 26 -0.09 -2.65 2.48
CA LEU A 26 -0.76 -3.72 1.73
C LEU A 26 0.19 -4.69 1.04
N GLN A 27 1.51 -4.42 1.07
CA GLN A 27 2.49 -5.38 0.59
C GLN A 27 2.58 -6.56 1.57
N PRO A 28 2.24 -7.80 1.15
CA PRO A 28 2.36 -8.94 2.03
C PRO A 28 3.82 -9.16 2.42
N ARG A 29 4.02 -9.64 3.64
CA ARG A 29 5.35 -9.98 4.15
C ARG A 29 5.76 -11.37 3.70
N ASP A 30 7.05 -11.52 3.44
CA ASP A 30 7.67 -12.82 3.29
C ASP A 30 7.75 -13.53 4.65
N SER A 31 7.55 -14.84 4.62
CA SER A 31 7.68 -15.74 5.78
C SER A 31 8.09 -17.15 5.31
N ILE A 32 8.33 -18.06 6.25
CA ILE A 32 8.67 -19.46 5.93
C ILE A 32 7.60 -20.13 5.06
N ARG A 33 6.33 -19.71 5.17
CA ARG A 33 5.20 -20.34 4.46
C ARG A 33 4.62 -19.49 3.32
N GLN A 34 5.13 -18.28 3.10
CA GLN A 34 4.60 -17.36 2.08
C GLN A 34 5.70 -16.48 1.50
N ARG A 35 5.63 -16.22 0.18
CA ARG A 35 6.51 -15.29 -0.51
C ARG A 35 5.72 -14.33 -1.39
N THR A 36 6.07 -13.05 -1.35
CA THR A 36 5.57 -12.01 -2.24
C THR A 36 6.34 -12.08 -3.56
N LEU A 37 5.66 -12.51 -4.61
CA LEU A 37 6.25 -12.65 -5.95
C LEU A 37 6.25 -11.32 -6.73
N GLY A 38 5.41 -10.38 -6.33
CA GLY A 38 5.32 -9.06 -6.93
C GLY A 38 4.31 -8.21 -6.19
N PHE A 39 4.58 -6.91 -6.13
CA PHE A 39 3.73 -5.91 -5.54
C PHE A 39 3.66 -4.70 -6.46
N ARG A 40 2.47 -4.15 -6.65
CA ARG A 40 2.25 -2.93 -7.43
C ARG A 40 1.27 -2.05 -6.67
N LEU A 41 1.66 -0.80 -6.46
CA LEU A 41 0.83 0.25 -5.88
C LEU A 41 0.62 1.31 -6.95
N GLU A 42 -0.64 1.64 -7.20
CA GLU A 42 -1.06 2.71 -8.11
C GLU A 42 -1.96 3.65 -7.32
N THR A 43 -1.72 4.95 -7.42
CA THR A 43 -2.55 6.00 -6.80
C THR A 43 -3.23 6.83 -7.88
N THR A 44 -4.44 7.29 -7.58
CA THR A 44 -5.19 8.20 -8.46
C THR A 44 -5.87 9.24 -7.58
N PRO A 45 -5.44 10.52 -7.64
CA PRO A 45 -4.37 11.06 -8.49
C PRO A 45 -2.98 10.46 -8.18
N PRO A 46 -2.04 10.44 -9.15
CA PRO A 46 -0.67 9.98 -8.91
C PRO A 46 -0.01 10.80 -7.81
N ALA A 47 0.71 10.13 -6.91
CA ALA A 47 1.43 10.74 -5.81
C ALA A 47 2.86 10.19 -5.74
N ALA A 48 3.79 10.99 -5.23
CA ALA A 48 5.10 10.49 -4.85
C ALA A 48 4.95 9.52 -3.68
N VAL A 49 5.65 8.38 -3.74
CA VAL A 49 5.58 7.35 -2.71
C VAL A 49 7.00 6.99 -2.28
N ILE A 50 7.28 7.16 -1.00
CA ILE A 50 8.45 6.59 -0.33
C ILE A 50 8.06 5.27 0.32
N ASN A 51 9.04 4.41 0.58
CA ASN A 51 8.80 3.22 1.37
C ASN A 51 9.85 3.04 2.45
N TYR A 52 9.40 2.49 3.58
CA TYR A 52 10.24 2.16 4.71
C TYR A 52 9.68 0.94 5.44
N ARG A 53 10.51 0.31 6.28
CA ARG A 53 10.06 -0.79 7.14
C ARG A 53 9.72 -0.23 8.51
N ASP A 54 8.50 -0.48 9.00
CA ASP A 54 8.08 -0.07 10.34
C ASP A 54 8.63 -1.03 11.43
N ALA A 55 8.41 -0.66 12.70
CA ALA A 55 8.84 -1.44 13.86
C ALA A 55 8.22 -2.85 13.93
N PHE A 56 7.11 -3.08 13.23
CA PHE A 56 6.44 -4.38 13.17
C PHE A 56 6.92 -5.24 11.99
N GLY A 57 7.78 -4.68 11.13
CA GLY A 57 8.33 -5.34 9.96
C GLY A 57 7.44 -5.28 8.72
N ASN A 58 6.44 -4.41 8.69
CA ASN A 58 5.64 -4.14 7.48
C ASN A 58 6.40 -3.19 6.55
N ILE A 59 6.16 -3.31 5.26
CA ILE A 59 6.57 -2.27 4.31
C ILE A 59 5.45 -1.23 4.27
N VAL A 60 5.78 -0.02 4.70
CA VAL A 60 4.92 1.15 4.63
C VAL A 60 5.22 1.89 3.34
N HIS A 61 4.17 2.34 2.66
CA HIS A 61 4.25 3.21 1.48
C HIS A 61 3.57 4.54 1.83
N ALA A 62 4.31 5.64 1.87
CA ALA A 62 3.86 6.96 2.31
C ALA A 62 4.08 8.02 1.23
#